data_AF-A0A920W6C4-F1
#
_entry.id   AF-A0A920W6C4-F1
#
_cell.length_a   1.000
_cell.length_b   1.000
_cell.length_c   1.000
_cell.angle_alpha   90.00
_cell.angle_beta   90.00
_cell.angle_gamma   90.00
#
_symmetry.space_group_name_H-M   'P 1'
#
loop_
_entity.id
_entity.type
_entity.pdbx_description
1 polymer ?
#
loop_
_entity_poly.entity_id
_entity_poly.type
_entity_poly.pdbx_seq_one_letter_code
_entity_poly.pdbx_strand_id
1 'polypeptide(L)'
;MSAKNRPSRRTFVKQIGAVGAAALSAEAMEPGTEAAYTQSNELPADTPRSVHPTLNRRTRGWLRFLWEKTTTPDNWNADGVPHMWWDRYSNPVVTSYGRFDLHNSSYALLLMADQTPAWREVYTDIADGLARRYPTYWGAIDWLTQIGDDPRRANYPDHVMAAIPERLRGNYNRIGWTANGIEPWGLSEDPIGSEGNLFFRGWFNLVLGIYKYVSGDDKYERPFDVTGLRRQTFQWDQHRIADSLSSSTVPGLKDPL
;
A
#
# COMPACT_ATOMS: atom_id res chain seq x y z
N MET A 1 -42.39 -0.83 15.39
CA MET A 1 -41.43 -1.59 14.55
C MET A 1 -40.15 -0.77 14.44
N SER A 2 -39.06 -1.23 15.05
CA SER A 2 -37.80 -0.48 15.16
C SER A 2 -36.93 -0.69 13.93
N ALA A 3 -36.52 0.41 13.28
CA ALA A 3 -35.62 0.39 12.15
C ALA A 3 -34.22 -0.05 12.60
N LYS A 4 -33.74 -1.20 12.10
CA LYS A 4 -32.40 -1.71 12.37
C LYS A 4 -31.35 -0.67 11.95
N ASN A 5 -30.52 -0.30 12.92
CA ASN A 5 -29.39 0.61 12.80
C ASN A 5 -28.37 0.04 11.78
N ARG A 6 -28.41 0.50 10.53
CA ARG A 6 -27.40 0.16 9.53
C ARG A 6 -26.10 0.88 9.92
N PRO A 7 -24.95 0.18 10.03
CA PRO A 7 -23.70 0.85 10.37
C PRO A 7 -23.35 1.90 9.31
N SER A 8 -23.04 3.12 9.76
CA SER A 8 -22.70 4.22 8.86
C SER A 8 -21.35 3.97 8.18
N ARG A 9 -21.13 4.51 6.97
CA ARG A 9 -19.86 4.42 6.23
C ARG A 9 -18.65 4.82 7.09
N ARG A 10 -18.83 5.83 7.94
CA ARG A 10 -17.84 6.31 8.93
C ARG A 10 -17.47 5.26 9.99
N THR A 11 -18.41 4.40 10.38
CA THR A 11 -18.19 3.33 11.36
C THR A 11 -17.33 2.22 10.75
N PHE A 12 -17.59 1.88 9.49
CA PHE A 12 -16.81 0.88 8.75
C PHE A 12 -15.35 1.31 8.54
N VAL A 13 -15.09 2.55 8.10
CA VAL A 13 -13.72 3.06 7.90
C VAL A 13 -12.92 3.09 9.21
N LYS A 14 -13.56 3.47 10.34
CA LYS A 14 -12.90 3.46 11.66
C LYS A 14 -12.47 2.06 12.10
N GLN A 15 -13.22 1.03 11.74
CA GLN A 15 -12.89 -0.36 12.09
C GLN A 15 -11.70 -0.89 11.28
N ILE A 16 -11.58 -0.51 10.00
CA ILE A 16 -10.46 -0.93 9.13
C ILE A 16 -9.15 -0.22 9.51
N GLY A 17 -9.21 1.09 9.79
CA GLY A 17 -8.01 1.87 10.15
C GLY A 17 -7.29 1.37 11.41
N ALA A 18 -8.01 0.73 12.34
CA ALA A 18 -7.43 0.14 13.54
C ALA A 18 -6.61 -1.14 13.27
N VAL A 19 -6.94 -1.89 12.19
CA VAL A 19 -6.27 -3.15 11.85
C VAL A 19 -4.94 -2.91 11.13
N GLY A 20 -4.86 -1.90 10.26
CA GLY A 20 -3.64 -1.56 9.52
C GLY A 20 -2.46 -1.08 10.39
N ALA A 21 -2.76 -0.40 11.51
CA ALA A 21 -1.72 0.10 12.43
C ALA A 21 -1.06 -1.01 13.26
N ALA A 22 -1.78 -2.10 13.55
CA ALA A 22 -1.26 -3.21 14.34
C ALA A 22 -0.23 -4.05 13.57
N ALA A 23 -0.39 -4.18 12.24
CA ALA A 23 0.53 -4.95 11.39
C ALA A 23 1.90 -4.26 11.19
N LEU A 24 1.97 -2.94 11.35
CA LEU A 24 3.22 -2.16 11.17
C LEU A 24 4.03 -1.97 12.45
N SER A 25 3.46 -2.30 13.62
CA SER A 25 4.06 -1.96 14.93
C SER A 25 4.83 -3.10 15.59
N ALA A 26 4.63 -4.36 15.16
CA ALA A 26 5.17 -5.51 15.89
C ALA A 26 6.65 -5.84 15.57
N GLU A 27 7.19 -5.41 14.42
CA GLU A 27 8.51 -5.86 13.94
C GLU A 27 9.54 -4.73 13.73
N ALA A 28 9.23 -3.49 14.12
CA ALA A 28 10.14 -2.35 13.96
C ALA A 28 10.83 -1.89 15.26
N MET A 29 10.59 -2.54 16.41
CA MET A 29 11.25 -2.19 17.66
C MET A 29 12.42 -3.13 17.92
N GLU A 30 13.64 -2.64 17.69
CA GLU A 30 14.81 -3.23 18.35
C GLU A 30 14.67 -3.06 19.87
N PRO A 31 14.96 -4.09 20.68
CA PRO A 31 14.98 -3.95 22.12
C PRO A 31 16.19 -3.09 22.53
N GLY A 32 15.97 -1.78 22.72
CA GLY A 32 17.02 -0.87 23.21
C GLY A 32 16.89 0.60 22.83
N THR A 33 15.95 1.00 21.96
CA THR A 33 15.80 2.40 21.48
C THR A 33 14.75 3.23 22.24
N GLU A 34 14.32 2.81 23.43
CA GLU A 34 13.39 3.60 24.27
C GLU A 34 13.91 5.01 24.61
N ALA A 35 15.23 5.23 24.57
CA ALA A 35 15.85 6.50 24.96
C ALA A 35 15.81 7.61 23.89
N ALA A 36 15.47 7.32 22.63
CA ALA A 36 15.53 8.32 21.54
C ALA A 36 14.18 9.00 21.24
N TYR A 37 13.05 8.47 21.75
CA TYR A 37 11.71 9.00 21.47
C TYR A 37 11.19 9.98 22.53
N THR A 38 12.00 10.36 23.51
CA THR A 38 11.66 11.36 24.54
C THR A 38 12.02 12.79 24.15
N GLN A 39 12.01 13.12 22.85
CA GLN A 39 12.13 14.51 22.41
C GLN A 39 10.75 15.18 22.44
N SER A 40 10.45 15.83 23.57
CA SER A 40 9.42 16.86 23.77
C SER A 40 8.15 16.74 22.91
N ASN A 41 7.22 15.89 23.34
CA ASN A 41 5.87 15.79 22.76
C ASN A 41 4.94 16.89 23.32
N GLU A 42 5.40 18.14 23.36
CA GLU A 42 4.47 19.26 23.54
C GLU A 42 3.64 19.37 22.26
N LEU A 43 2.40 18.88 22.32
CA LEU A 43 1.42 19.04 21.27
C LEU A 43 1.33 20.55 20.95
N PRO A 44 1.52 20.96 19.68
CA PRO A 44 1.39 22.36 19.31
C PRO A 44 0.02 22.89 19.75
N ALA A 45 -0.02 24.13 20.24
CA ALA A 45 -1.22 24.81 20.71
C ALA A 45 -2.46 24.47 19.87
N ASP A 46 -3.54 24.13 20.57
CA ASP A 46 -4.78 23.60 20.03
C ASP A 46 -5.30 24.51 18.89
N THR A 47 -5.69 23.92 17.76
CA THR A 47 -6.28 24.69 16.66
C THR A 47 -7.50 25.45 17.21
N PRO A 48 -7.64 26.76 16.98
CA PRO A 48 -8.79 27.53 17.45
C PRO A 48 -10.10 26.82 17.07
N ARG A 49 -11.04 26.71 18.01
CA ARG A 49 -12.34 26.08 17.76
C ARG A 49 -13.03 26.78 16.58
N SER A 50 -13.11 26.08 15.46
CA SER A 50 -13.83 26.51 14.26
C SER A 50 -15.27 26.01 14.32
N VAL A 51 -16.20 26.84 13.83
CA VAL A 51 -17.61 26.44 13.64
C VAL A 51 -17.75 25.39 12.54
N HIS A 52 -16.80 25.38 11.59
CA HIS A 52 -16.71 24.39 10.53
C HIS A 52 -15.74 23.26 10.91
N PRO A 53 -15.97 22.03 10.40
CA PRO A 53 -15.00 20.95 10.52
C PRO A 53 -13.61 21.39 10.03
N THR A 54 -12.59 21.15 10.84
CA THR A 54 -11.20 21.51 10.52
C THR A 54 -10.26 20.36 10.86
N LEU A 55 -9.10 20.36 10.19
CA LEU A 55 -7.96 19.54 10.56
C LEU A 55 -7.11 20.27 11.61
N ASN A 56 -6.61 19.53 12.60
CA ASN A 56 -5.66 20.10 13.55
C ASN A 56 -4.33 20.46 12.84
N ARG A 57 -3.48 21.27 13.49
CA ARG A 57 -2.20 21.73 12.91
C ARG A 57 -1.32 20.57 12.43
N ARG A 58 -1.22 19.49 13.20
CA ARG A 58 -0.42 18.30 12.85
C ARG A 58 -0.94 17.63 11.59
N THR A 59 -2.26 17.40 11.50
CA THR A 59 -2.88 16.78 10.33
C THR A 59 -2.79 17.65 9.08
N ARG A 60 -2.86 18.98 9.21
CA ARG A 60 -2.58 19.90 8.08
C ARG A 60 -1.14 19.82 7.60
N GLY A 61 -0.18 19.64 8.51
CA GLY A 61 1.22 19.38 8.16
C GLY A 61 1.38 18.10 7.33
N TRP A 62 0.74 17.01 7.76
CA TRP A 62 0.71 15.76 7.00
C TRP A 62 0.05 15.90 5.63
N LEU A 63 -1.07 16.63 5.54
CA LEU A 63 -1.72 16.89 4.27
C LEU A 63 -0.81 17.66 3.31
N ARG A 64 -0.13 18.69 3.80
CA ARG A 64 0.84 19.45 3.01
C ARG A 64 1.99 18.57 2.54
N PHE A 65 2.53 17.74 3.42
CA PHE A 65 3.59 16.79 3.05
C PHE A 65 3.14 15.83 1.94
N LEU A 66 1.94 15.24 2.07
CA LEU A 66 1.37 14.36 1.05
C LEU A 66 1.15 15.10 -0.27
N TRP A 67 0.64 16.33 -0.22
CA TRP A 67 0.49 17.18 -1.40
C TRP A 67 1.82 17.41 -2.11
N GLU A 68 2.85 17.90 -1.41
CA GLU A 68 4.17 18.17 -1.98
C GLU A 68 4.77 16.87 -2.56
N LYS A 69 4.65 15.77 -1.82
CA LYS A 69 5.11 14.44 -2.24
C LYS A 69 4.47 13.95 -3.53
N THR A 70 3.15 14.05 -3.68
CA THR A 70 2.45 13.51 -4.86
C THR A 70 2.46 14.43 -6.07
N THR A 71 2.60 15.74 -5.85
CA THR A 71 2.58 16.78 -6.90
C THR A 71 3.97 17.17 -7.40
N THR A 72 5.04 16.87 -6.66
CA THR A 72 6.42 17.01 -7.17
C THR A 72 6.61 16.14 -8.41
N PRO A 73 7.10 16.70 -9.55
CA PRO A 73 7.41 15.91 -10.73
C PRO A 73 8.46 14.82 -10.43
N ASP A 74 8.19 13.60 -10.88
CA ASP A 74 9.08 12.45 -10.74
C ASP A 74 8.89 11.48 -11.90
N ASN A 75 9.79 10.50 -12.02
CA ASN A 75 9.76 9.50 -13.08
C ASN A 75 9.76 8.09 -12.49
N TRP A 76 8.61 7.42 -12.58
CA TRP A 76 8.40 6.05 -12.10
C TRP A 76 8.50 4.98 -13.20
N ASN A 77 8.95 5.35 -14.40
CA ASN A 77 9.21 4.39 -15.48
C ASN A 77 10.53 3.62 -15.24
N ALA A 78 10.74 2.56 -16.02
CA ALA A 78 11.93 1.70 -15.90
C ALA A 78 13.26 2.43 -16.10
N ASP A 79 13.26 3.50 -16.90
CA ASP A 79 14.45 4.33 -17.17
C ASP A 79 14.56 5.53 -16.21
N GLY A 80 13.64 5.66 -15.26
CA GLY A 80 13.56 6.75 -14.29
C GLY A 80 14.03 6.38 -12.89
N VAL A 81 14.05 7.38 -12.02
CA VAL A 81 14.22 7.21 -10.58
C VAL A 81 13.17 8.08 -9.87
N PRO A 82 12.33 7.53 -8.97
CA PRO A 82 11.40 8.30 -8.18
C PRO A 82 12.11 9.36 -7.35
N HIS A 83 11.42 10.48 -7.10
CA HIS A 83 11.95 11.53 -6.25
C HIS A 83 12.27 11.01 -4.83
N MET A 84 13.20 11.65 -4.13
CA MET A 84 13.61 11.26 -2.77
C MET A 84 12.51 11.39 -1.71
N TRP A 85 11.31 11.86 -2.07
CA TRP A 85 10.16 11.88 -1.16
C TRP A 85 9.65 10.49 -0.82
N TRP A 86 9.88 9.53 -1.73
CA TRP A 86 9.42 8.17 -1.60
C TRP A 86 10.39 7.36 -0.77
N ASP A 87 9.85 6.50 0.09
CA ASP A 87 10.68 5.66 0.95
C ASP A 87 11.59 4.74 0.12
N ARG A 88 12.86 4.69 0.53
CA ARG A 88 13.89 3.79 -0.02
C ARG A 88 14.74 3.17 1.10
N TYR A 89 14.42 3.46 2.35
CA TYR A 89 15.33 3.23 3.48
C TYR A 89 14.66 2.46 4.61
N SER A 90 13.36 2.66 4.83
CA SER A 90 12.68 2.05 5.97
C SER A 90 12.56 0.55 5.75
N ASN A 91 13.03 -0.23 6.73
CA ASN A 91 13.07 -1.70 6.73
C ASN A 91 13.36 -2.30 5.34
N PRO A 92 14.64 -2.27 4.89
CA PRO A 92 15.03 -2.67 3.55
C PRO A 92 14.43 -4.01 3.14
N VAL A 93 14.03 -4.09 1.87
CA VAL A 93 13.28 -5.18 1.22
C VAL A 93 11.86 -5.41 1.73
N VAL A 94 11.43 -4.81 2.84
CA VAL A 94 10.04 -4.91 3.32
C VAL A 94 9.29 -3.63 2.98
N THR A 95 9.48 -2.55 3.72
CA THR A 95 8.70 -1.31 3.52
C THR A 95 9.36 -0.33 2.54
N SER A 96 10.62 -0.58 2.16
CA SER A 96 11.41 0.30 1.29
C SER A 96 11.01 0.31 -0.18
N TYR A 97 9.99 -0.47 -0.58
CA TYR A 97 9.47 -0.46 -1.95
C TYR A 97 8.35 0.57 -2.10
N GLY A 98 8.39 1.33 -3.21
CA GLY A 98 7.48 2.44 -3.46
C GLY A 98 6.00 2.09 -3.27
N ARG A 99 5.57 0.89 -3.67
CA ARG A 99 4.17 0.44 -3.47
C ARG A 99 3.69 0.46 -2.02
N PHE A 100 4.54 0.17 -1.04
CA PHE A 100 4.15 0.22 0.37
C PHE A 100 3.87 1.64 0.82
N ASP A 101 4.75 2.56 0.44
CA ASP A 101 4.57 3.97 0.70
C ASP A 101 3.30 4.51 0.02
N LEU A 102 3.03 4.10 -1.22
CA LEU A 102 1.85 4.50 -1.98
C LEU A 102 0.53 4.11 -1.28
N HIS A 103 0.33 2.84 -0.93
CA HIS A 103 -0.92 2.43 -0.27
C HIS A 103 -1.00 2.90 1.18
N ASN A 104 0.09 2.87 1.96
CA ASN A 104 0.05 3.31 3.35
C ASN A 104 -0.27 4.81 3.45
N SER A 105 0.29 5.63 2.55
CA SER A 105 -0.01 7.06 2.46
C SER A 105 -1.47 7.33 2.08
N SER A 106 -2.15 6.40 1.41
CA SER A 106 -3.54 6.58 0.94
C SER A 106 -4.58 6.51 2.07
N TYR A 107 -4.33 5.73 3.12
CA TYR A 107 -5.35 5.41 4.12
C TYR A 107 -5.86 6.63 4.89
N ALA A 108 -4.97 7.58 5.18
CA ALA A 108 -5.32 8.80 5.90
C ALA A 108 -6.29 9.69 5.11
N LEU A 109 -6.31 9.58 3.76
CA LEU A 109 -7.16 10.41 2.90
C LEU A 109 -8.65 10.17 3.18
N LEU A 110 -9.06 8.93 3.47
CA LEU A 110 -10.45 8.60 3.84
C LEU A 110 -10.91 9.41 5.05
N LEU A 111 -10.06 9.50 6.08
CA LEU A 111 -10.37 10.20 7.32
C LEU A 111 -10.33 11.72 7.16
N MET A 112 -9.34 12.23 6.42
CA MET A 112 -9.19 13.68 6.19
C MET A 112 -10.30 14.23 5.28
N ALA A 113 -10.69 13.48 4.24
CA ALA A 113 -11.77 13.85 3.33
C ALA A 113 -13.13 13.90 4.02
N ASP A 114 -13.44 12.94 4.89
CA ASP A 114 -14.67 12.96 5.70
C ASP A 114 -14.68 14.13 6.70
N GLN A 115 -13.53 14.45 7.28
CA GLN A 115 -13.41 15.52 8.26
C GLN A 115 -13.49 16.91 7.61
N THR A 116 -13.01 17.08 6.39
CA THR A 116 -12.98 18.39 5.70
C THR A 116 -13.40 18.24 4.24
N PRO A 117 -14.69 17.96 3.96
CA PRO A 117 -15.16 17.66 2.60
C PRO A 117 -15.01 18.85 1.63
N ALA A 118 -14.88 20.08 2.15
CA ALA A 118 -14.60 21.26 1.34
C ALA A 118 -13.24 21.21 0.62
N TRP A 119 -12.31 20.35 1.04
CA TRP A 119 -10.96 20.24 0.46
C TRP A 119 -10.83 19.01 -0.46
N ARG A 120 -11.95 18.51 -1.00
CA ARG A 120 -11.97 17.29 -1.83
C ARG A 120 -11.05 17.34 -3.05
N GLU A 121 -10.89 18.50 -3.68
CA GLU A 121 -9.96 18.67 -4.80
C GLU A 121 -8.52 18.32 -4.41
N VAL A 122 -8.07 18.81 -3.25
CA VAL A 122 -6.73 18.53 -2.71
C VAL A 122 -6.54 17.03 -2.45
N TYR A 123 -7.54 16.40 -1.81
CA TYR A 123 -7.48 14.97 -1.55
C TYR A 123 -7.52 14.13 -2.83
N THR A 124 -8.26 14.60 -3.84
CA THR A 124 -8.36 13.95 -5.16
C THR A 124 -7.01 13.95 -5.87
N ASP A 125 -6.32 15.08 -5.92
CA ASP A 125 -5.01 15.19 -6.57
C ASP A 125 -3.95 14.32 -5.88
N ILE A 126 -4.00 14.25 -4.55
CA ILE A 126 -3.11 13.37 -3.78
C ILE A 126 -3.44 11.91 -4.10
N ALA A 127 -4.71 11.52 -4.02
CA ALA A 127 -5.15 10.15 -4.32
C ALA A 127 -4.78 9.74 -5.75
N ASP A 128 -4.95 10.64 -6.72
CA ASP A 128 -4.56 10.40 -8.12
C ASP A 128 -3.05 10.22 -8.27
N GLY A 129 -2.27 11.08 -7.61
CA GLY A 129 -0.82 10.98 -7.60
C GLY A 129 -0.31 9.66 -7.03
N LEU A 130 -0.98 9.11 -6.02
CA LEU A 130 -0.67 7.77 -5.47
C LEU A 130 -1.09 6.67 -6.45
N ALA A 131 -2.32 6.71 -6.94
CA ALA A 131 -2.90 5.69 -7.80
C ALA A 131 -2.16 5.54 -9.14
N ARG A 132 -1.83 6.65 -9.81
CA ARG A 132 -1.16 6.63 -11.14
C ARG A 132 0.26 6.07 -11.11
N ARG A 133 0.93 6.10 -9.96
CA ARG A 133 2.30 5.58 -9.78
C ARG A 133 2.31 4.09 -9.49
N TYR A 134 1.25 3.56 -8.89
CA TYR A 134 1.15 2.17 -8.48
C TYR A 134 1.35 1.14 -9.62
N PRO A 135 0.75 1.31 -10.83
CA PRO A 135 0.88 0.32 -11.91
C PRO A 135 2.16 0.48 -12.75
N THR A 136 3.07 1.39 -12.37
CA THR A 136 4.31 1.65 -13.11
C THR A 136 5.46 0.76 -12.65
N TYR A 137 6.60 0.83 -13.35
CA TYR A 137 7.80 0.03 -13.02
C TYR A 137 8.20 0.12 -11.55
N TRP A 138 8.33 1.33 -10.99
CA TRP A 138 8.74 1.50 -9.59
C TRP A 138 7.67 1.10 -8.57
N GLY A 139 6.40 1.04 -9.00
CA GLY A 139 5.33 0.46 -8.20
C GLY A 139 5.44 -1.05 -8.09
N ALA A 140 5.81 -1.74 -9.18
CA ALA A 140 5.92 -3.19 -9.25
C ALA A 140 7.36 -3.73 -9.20
N ILE A 141 8.34 -2.90 -8.83
CA ILE A 141 9.77 -3.20 -9.04
C ILE A 141 10.22 -4.52 -8.43
N ASP A 142 9.73 -4.86 -7.24
CA ASP A 142 10.03 -6.12 -6.58
C ASP A 142 9.50 -7.32 -7.39
N TRP A 143 8.25 -7.28 -7.82
CA TRP A 143 7.66 -8.30 -8.70
C TRP A 143 8.42 -8.48 -10.02
N LEU A 144 8.91 -7.36 -10.57
CA LEU A 144 9.60 -7.32 -11.86
C LEU A 144 11.09 -7.72 -11.79
N THR A 145 11.67 -7.79 -10.59
CA THR A 145 13.14 -8.00 -10.43
C THR A 145 13.50 -9.16 -9.51
N GLN A 146 12.65 -9.48 -8.53
CA GLN A 146 12.86 -10.60 -7.62
C GLN A 146 12.28 -11.89 -8.22
N ILE A 147 13.01 -12.42 -9.21
CA ILE A 147 12.63 -13.63 -9.93
C ILE A 147 13.26 -14.86 -9.28
N GLY A 148 12.43 -15.84 -8.95
CA GLY A 148 12.84 -17.08 -8.30
C GLY A 148 13.18 -16.89 -6.82
N ASP A 149 13.95 -17.83 -6.29
CA ASP A 149 14.38 -17.80 -4.90
C ASP A 149 15.40 -16.69 -4.62
N ASP A 150 15.36 -16.14 -3.41
CA ASP A 150 16.34 -15.15 -2.97
C ASP A 150 17.73 -15.80 -2.92
N PRO A 151 18.71 -15.33 -3.72
CA PRO A 151 20.05 -15.93 -3.73
C PRO A 151 20.77 -15.80 -2.38
N ARG A 152 20.30 -14.92 -1.48
CA ARG A 152 20.88 -14.70 -0.15
C ARG A 152 20.19 -15.49 0.96
N ARG A 153 19.16 -16.30 0.66
CA ARG A 153 18.37 -17.01 1.70
C ARG A 153 19.17 -17.91 2.63
N ALA A 154 20.31 -18.43 2.18
CA ALA A 154 21.27 -19.19 2.98
C ALA A 154 22.10 -18.34 3.96
N ASN A 155 22.24 -17.04 3.70
CA ASN A 155 23.21 -16.16 4.32
C ASN A 155 22.58 -14.84 4.79
N TYR A 156 21.32 -14.88 5.24
CA TYR A 156 20.70 -13.71 5.85
C TYR A 156 21.39 -13.33 7.17
N PRO A 157 21.39 -12.04 7.57
CA PRO A 157 21.84 -11.62 8.88
C PRO A 157 21.13 -12.37 10.02
N ASP A 158 21.82 -12.58 11.14
CA ASP A 158 21.34 -13.40 12.26
C ASP A 158 19.95 -12.99 12.76
N HIS A 159 19.67 -11.67 12.87
CA HIS A 159 18.36 -11.18 13.30
C HIS A 159 17.23 -11.56 12.33
N VAL A 160 17.52 -11.64 11.02
CA VAL A 160 16.55 -12.08 10.00
C VAL A 160 16.38 -13.60 10.06
N MET A 161 17.49 -14.34 10.21
CA MET A 161 17.44 -15.81 10.36
C MET A 161 16.68 -16.23 11.62
N ALA A 162 16.77 -15.45 12.70
CA ALA A 162 16.06 -15.70 13.95
C ALA A 162 14.53 -15.66 13.77
N ALA A 163 14.02 -14.81 12.88
CA ALA A 163 12.60 -14.71 12.55
C ALA A 163 12.09 -15.87 11.66
N ILE A 164 12.99 -16.61 11.02
CA ILE A 164 12.64 -17.75 10.17
C ILE A 164 12.59 -19.03 11.03
N PRO A 165 11.52 -19.84 10.93
CA PRO A 165 11.46 -21.13 11.63
C PRO A 165 12.68 -21.99 11.32
N GLU A 166 13.26 -22.62 12.33
CA GLU A 166 14.56 -23.32 12.21
C GLU A 166 14.63 -24.29 11.02
N ARG A 167 13.58 -25.09 10.81
CA ARG A 167 13.45 -26.05 9.70
C ARG A 167 13.48 -25.43 8.30
N LEU A 168 13.24 -24.12 8.19
CA LEU A 168 13.13 -23.37 6.94
C LEU A 168 14.33 -22.44 6.69
N ARG A 169 15.24 -22.29 7.67
CA ARG A 169 16.43 -21.46 7.53
C ARG A 169 17.28 -21.97 6.37
N GLY A 170 17.74 -21.03 5.55
CA GLY A 170 18.53 -21.32 4.36
C GLY A 170 17.73 -21.70 3.11
N ASN A 171 16.43 -21.98 3.23
CA ASN A 171 15.58 -22.38 2.11
C ASN A 171 14.34 -21.49 1.95
N TYR A 172 14.06 -20.61 2.92
CA TYR A 172 12.92 -19.71 2.90
C TYR A 172 13.31 -18.30 2.48
N ASN A 173 12.60 -17.76 1.50
CA ASN A 173 12.74 -16.37 1.08
C ASN A 173 12.17 -15.47 2.18
N ARG A 174 12.97 -14.52 2.68
CA ARG A 174 12.55 -13.62 3.76
C ARG A 174 11.31 -12.81 3.37
N ILE A 175 10.61 -12.31 4.39
CA ILE A 175 9.58 -11.30 4.20
C ILE A 175 10.13 -10.14 3.34
N GLY A 176 9.34 -9.74 2.35
CA GLY A 176 9.70 -8.71 1.39
C GLY A 176 10.30 -9.21 0.06
N TRP A 177 10.66 -10.49 -0.03
CA TRP A 177 11.02 -11.11 -1.31
C TRP A 177 9.77 -11.72 -1.98
N THR A 178 9.36 -11.19 -3.13
CA THR A 178 8.13 -11.59 -3.84
C THR A 178 8.25 -12.94 -4.55
N ALA A 179 9.46 -13.36 -4.89
CA ALA A 179 9.76 -14.66 -5.51
C ALA A 179 8.96 -14.96 -6.79
N ASN A 180 8.77 -14.00 -7.69
CA ASN A 180 8.01 -14.23 -8.93
C ASN A 180 8.69 -15.36 -9.74
N GLY A 181 7.97 -16.40 -10.14
CA GLY A 181 8.59 -17.54 -10.84
C GLY A 181 8.77 -18.82 -10.04
N ILE A 182 8.49 -18.82 -8.72
CA ILE A 182 8.54 -20.05 -7.94
C ILE A 182 7.25 -20.87 -8.05
N GLU A 183 7.37 -22.18 -7.85
CA GLU A 183 6.21 -23.08 -7.80
C GLU A 183 5.27 -22.77 -6.61
N PRO A 184 3.96 -23.08 -6.76
CA PRO A 184 3.30 -23.65 -7.93
C PRO A 184 2.90 -22.62 -9.02
N TRP A 185 3.13 -21.33 -8.81
CA TRP A 185 2.53 -20.28 -9.67
C TRP A 185 3.31 -20.01 -10.97
N GLY A 186 4.61 -20.31 -10.99
CA GLY A 186 5.46 -20.08 -12.16
C GLY A 186 5.71 -18.59 -12.44
N LEU A 187 6.44 -18.31 -13.53
CA LEU A 187 6.83 -16.94 -13.88
C LEU A 187 5.64 -16.21 -14.48
N SER A 188 5.27 -15.08 -13.89
CA SER A 188 4.18 -14.24 -14.39
C SER A 188 4.69 -12.85 -14.76
N GLU A 189 4.45 -12.49 -16.02
CA GLU A 189 4.92 -11.23 -16.59
C GLU A 189 4.02 -10.05 -16.22
N ASP A 190 2.75 -10.31 -15.90
CA ASP A 190 1.76 -9.32 -15.49
C ASP A 190 1.65 -9.27 -13.95
N PRO A 191 2.01 -8.15 -13.28
CA PRO A 191 1.91 -8.02 -11.83
C PRO A 191 0.48 -8.11 -11.28
N ILE A 192 -0.53 -7.76 -12.09
CA ILE A 192 -1.94 -7.83 -11.69
C ILE A 192 -2.54 -9.18 -12.07
N GLY A 193 -2.25 -9.65 -13.29
CA GLY A 193 -2.74 -10.93 -13.81
C GLY A 193 -2.14 -12.16 -13.14
N SER A 194 -1.06 -12.00 -12.36
CA SER A 194 -0.45 -13.10 -11.61
C SER A 194 -1.36 -13.67 -10.52
N GLU A 195 -1.47 -15.00 -10.48
CA GLU A 195 -2.07 -15.77 -9.39
C GLU A 195 -1.40 -15.45 -8.03
N GLY A 196 -0.07 -15.50 -7.98
CA GLY A 196 0.74 -15.40 -6.76
C GLY A 196 0.89 -13.99 -6.19
N ASN A 197 0.61 -12.94 -6.98
CA ASN A 197 0.81 -11.55 -6.54
C ASN A 197 -0.43 -10.92 -5.88
N LEU A 198 -1.10 -11.65 -5.00
CA LEU A 198 -2.35 -11.19 -4.36
C LEU A 198 -2.18 -9.87 -3.62
N PHE A 199 -1.02 -9.70 -2.97
CA PHE A 199 -0.68 -8.49 -2.23
C PHE A 199 -0.73 -7.26 -3.14
N PHE A 200 -0.06 -7.30 -4.31
CA PHE A 200 -0.02 -6.16 -5.21
C PHE A 200 -1.40 -5.77 -5.73
N ARG A 201 -2.15 -6.73 -6.30
CA ARG A 201 -3.47 -6.46 -6.89
C ARG A 201 -4.51 -6.07 -5.84
N GLY A 202 -4.47 -6.68 -4.66
CA GLY A 202 -5.37 -6.36 -3.55
C GLY A 202 -5.21 -4.93 -3.05
N TRP A 203 -3.97 -4.52 -2.73
CA TRP A 203 -3.72 -3.16 -2.25
C TRP A 203 -3.88 -2.11 -3.33
N PHE A 204 -3.52 -2.42 -4.57
CA PHE A 204 -3.76 -1.50 -5.67
C PHE A 204 -5.26 -1.24 -5.83
N ASN A 205 -6.09 -2.29 -5.83
CA ASN A 205 -7.55 -2.12 -5.89
C ASN A 205 -8.10 -1.28 -4.73
N LEU A 206 -7.52 -1.41 -3.53
CA LEU A 206 -7.88 -0.55 -2.39
C LEU A 206 -7.52 0.92 -2.65
N VAL A 207 -6.33 1.21 -3.19
CA VAL A 207 -5.93 2.57 -3.57
C VAL A 207 -6.88 3.16 -4.60
N LEU A 208 -7.28 2.38 -5.61
CA LEU A 208 -8.28 2.80 -6.60
C LEU A 208 -9.65 3.08 -5.95
N GLY A 209 -10.07 2.24 -5.01
CA GLY A 209 -11.29 2.45 -4.21
C GLY A 209 -11.23 3.71 -3.35
N ILE A 210 -10.06 4.04 -2.78
CA ILE A 210 -9.85 5.27 -2.02
C ILE A 210 -9.94 6.48 -2.95
N TYR A 211 -9.32 6.43 -4.13
CA TYR A 211 -9.49 7.48 -5.14
C TYR A 211 -10.97 7.71 -5.44
N LYS A 212 -11.71 6.65 -5.82
CA LYS A 212 -13.14 6.74 -6.15
C LYS A 212 -13.96 7.29 -4.98
N TYR A 213 -13.66 6.88 -3.74
CA TYR A 213 -14.34 7.38 -2.55
C TYR A 213 -14.13 8.88 -2.32
N VAL A 214 -12.90 9.33 -2.46
CA VAL A 214 -12.50 10.72 -2.18
C VAL A 214 -12.98 11.65 -3.29
N SER A 215 -12.76 11.28 -4.55
CA SER A 215 -13.01 12.11 -5.72
C SER A 215 -14.46 12.02 -6.24
N GLY A 216 -15.09 10.86 -6.09
CA GLY A 216 -16.34 10.54 -6.77
C GLY A 216 -16.20 10.26 -8.27
N ASP A 217 -14.98 10.31 -8.82
CA ASP A 217 -14.67 10.23 -10.25
C ASP A 217 -14.35 8.80 -10.71
N ASP A 218 -14.72 8.46 -11.96
CA ASP A 218 -14.61 7.12 -12.57
C ASP A 218 -13.32 6.90 -13.38
N LYS A 219 -12.27 7.70 -13.16
CA LYS A 219 -11.05 7.68 -13.98
C LYS A 219 -10.45 6.30 -14.15
N TYR A 220 -10.38 5.53 -13.07
CA TYR A 220 -9.78 4.19 -13.04
C TYR A 220 -10.78 3.06 -13.35
N GLU A 221 -12.04 3.39 -13.61
CA GLU A 221 -12.99 2.47 -14.27
C GLU A 221 -12.71 2.40 -15.79
N ARG A 222 -11.94 3.34 -16.33
CA ARG A 222 -11.42 3.29 -17.70
C ARG A 222 -10.08 2.53 -17.75
N PRO A 223 -9.75 1.91 -18.90
CA PRO A 223 -8.47 1.22 -19.06
C PRO A 223 -7.26 2.12 -18.81
N PHE A 224 -6.28 1.57 -18.11
CA PHE A 224 -4.97 2.17 -17.87
C PHE A 224 -3.86 1.11 -18.03
N ASP A 225 -2.66 1.60 -18.29
CA ASP A 225 -1.49 0.76 -18.54
C ASP A 225 -0.82 0.32 -17.24
N VAL A 226 -0.37 -0.93 -17.25
CA VAL A 226 0.39 -1.58 -16.17
C VAL A 226 1.70 -2.09 -16.74
N THR A 227 2.81 -1.71 -16.10
CA THR A 227 4.15 -2.16 -16.49
C THR A 227 4.37 -3.59 -16.00
N GLY A 228 4.68 -4.48 -16.93
CA GLY A 228 5.06 -5.86 -16.66
C GLY A 228 6.52 -6.17 -16.94
N LEU A 229 6.86 -7.46 -16.80
CA LEU A 229 8.20 -7.97 -16.96
C LEU A 229 8.72 -7.70 -18.38
N ARG A 230 10.01 -7.41 -18.52
CA ARG A 230 10.66 -7.06 -19.80
C ARG A 230 9.99 -5.87 -20.51
N ARG A 231 9.46 -4.90 -19.76
CA ARG A 231 8.81 -3.69 -20.27
C ARG A 231 7.57 -3.98 -21.12
N GLN A 232 6.91 -5.12 -20.89
CA GLN A 232 5.59 -5.35 -21.46
C GLN A 232 4.58 -4.42 -20.82
N THR A 233 3.52 -4.10 -21.57
CA THR A 233 2.40 -3.29 -21.08
C THR A 233 1.14 -4.14 -21.10
N PHE A 234 0.46 -4.18 -19.97
CA PHE A 234 -0.84 -4.82 -19.81
C PHE A 234 -1.89 -3.75 -19.55
N GLN A 235 -3.10 -3.93 -20.08
CA GLN A 235 -4.21 -3.02 -19.81
C GLN A 235 -5.18 -3.60 -18.80
N TRP A 236 -5.52 -2.77 -17.81
CA TRP A 236 -6.44 -3.09 -16.73
C TRP A 236 -7.37 -1.92 -16.46
N ASP A 237 -8.50 -2.22 -15.84
CA ASP A 237 -9.39 -1.26 -15.21
C ASP A 237 -9.78 -1.81 -13.82
N GLN A 238 -10.33 -0.96 -12.97
CA GLN A 238 -10.65 -1.36 -11.59
C GLN A 238 -11.62 -2.55 -11.53
N HIS A 239 -12.59 -2.64 -12.45
CA HIS A 239 -13.56 -3.74 -12.45
C HIS A 239 -12.89 -5.07 -12.75
N ARG A 240 -12.02 -5.12 -13.77
CA ARG A 240 -11.26 -6.33 -14.11
C ARG A 240 -10.36 -6.78 -12.97
N ILE A 241 -9.74 -5.83 -12.25
CA ILE A 241 -8.94 -6.16 -11.05
C ILE A 241 -9.83 -6.77 -9.96
N ALA A 242 -10.98 -6.15 -9.68
CA ALA A 242 -11.93 -6.65 -8.68
C ALA A 242 -12.50 -8.03 -9.06
N ASP A 243 -12.82 -8.24 -10.33
CA ASP A 243 -13.30 -9.51 -10.87
C ASP A 243 -12.23 -10.60 -10.71
N SER A 244 -10.98 -10.30 -11.07
CA SER A 244 -9.84 -11.21 -10.86
C SER A 244 -9.64 -11.60 -9.39
N LEU A 245 -9.78 -10.64 -8.47
CA LEU A 245 -9.73 -10.91 -7.03
C LEU A 245 -10.88 -11.83 -6.57
N SER A 246 -12.09 -11.61 -7.07
CA SER A 246 -13.25 -12.43 -6.71
C SER A 246 -13.18 -13.85 -7.28
N SER A 247 -12.71 -14.00 -8.51
CA SER A 247 -12.58 -15.30 -9.19
C SER A 247 -11.43 -16.14 -8.64
N SER A 248 -10.35 -15.50 -8.18
CA SER A 248 -9.26 -16.14 -7.44
C SER A 248 -9.73 -16.83 -6.14
N THR A 249 -10.96 -16.57 -5.67
CA THR A 249 -11.49 -17.08 -4.39
C THR A 249 -12.22 -18.43 -4.53
N VAL A 250 -12.26 -19.08 -5.70
CA VAL A 250 -12.88 -20.43 -5.80
C VAL A 250 -12.08 -21.37 -6.70
N PRO A 251 -11.45 -22.38 -6.07
CA PRO A 251 -11.78 -23.75 -6.45
C PRO A 251 -11.93 -24.69 -5.23
N GLY A 252 -13.11 -25.30 -5.07
CA GLY A 252 -13.21 -26.61 -4.41
C GLY A 252 -13.54 -26.67 -2.92
N LEU A 253 -14.75 -26.27 -2.52
CA LEU A 253 -15.54 -27.07 -1.57
C LEU A 253 -16.21 -28.21 -2.36
N LYS A 254 -15.41 -29.18 -2.79
CA LYS A 254 -15.86 -30.49 -3.29
C LYS A 254 -14.84 -31.51 -2.83
N ASP A 255 -15.01 -31.96 -1.59
CA ASP A 255 -15.19 -33.37 -1.23
C ASP A 255 -15.07 -33.50 0.30
N PRO A 256 -16.14 -33.89 1.02
CA PRO A 256 -16.00 -34.36 2.38
C PRO A 256 -15.42 -35.77 2.37
N LEU A 257 -14.41 -36.01 3.20
CA LEU A 257 -14.10 -37.34 3.71
C LEU A 257 -15.27 -37.87 4.55
#